data_AF-A0A5R8YIP9-F1
#
_entry.id   AF-A0A5R8YIP9-F1
#
_cell.length_a   1.000
_cell.length_b   1.000
_cell.length_c   1.000
_cell.angle_alpha   90.00
_cell.angle_beta   90.00
_cell.angle_gamma   90.00
#
_symmetry.space_group_name_H-M   'P 1'
#
loop_
_entity.id
_entity.type
_entity.pdbx_description
1 polymer ?
#
loop_
_entity_poly.entity_id
_entity_poly.type
_entity_poly.pdbx_seq_one_letter_code
_entity_poly.pdbx_strand_id
1 'polypeptide(L)'
;RLDSGLTRQLLQEAPSAYRTQVNDLLLTALARVIARWTGESSVLVQLEGHGREELFEDTDLVRSVGWFTSLFPARLDVQDDLAASIKQVKEQLRGIPDKGLGYATLRYLGDEASRAALAGLAQPRLTFNYLGQFDGSFAEQDDTLFTPSGEARGAEQSADAPLGNWLTINGRVYGGELSL
;
A
#
# COMPACT_ATOMS: atom_id res chain seq x y z
N ARG A 1 -0.72 10.13 -13.75
CA ARG A 1 -0.15 11.23 -12.92
C ARG A 1 -1.26 12.23 -12.67
N LEU A 2 -1.48 12.62 -11.41
CA LEU A 2 -2.41 13.69 -11.06
C LEU A 2 -1.62 15.00 -10.92
N ASP A 3 -2.21 16.11 -11.37
CA ASP A 3 -1.63 17.42 -11.11
C ASP A 3 -1.66 17.76 -9.61
N SER A 4 -0.96 18.82 -9.23
CA SER A 4 -0.82 19.23 -7.83
C SER A 4 -2.14 19.66 -7.19
N GLY A 5 -3.06 20.23 -7.98
CA GLY A 5 -4.39 20.64 -7.50
C GLY A 5 -5.23 19.44 -7.10
N LEU A 6 -5.34 18.44 -7.99
CA LEU A 6 -6.06 17.20 -7.73
C LEU A 6 -5.39 16.36 -6.64
N THR A 7 -4.06 16.33 -6.61
CA THR A 7 -3.31 15.62 -5.56
C THR A 7 -3.57 16.25 -4.20
N ARG A 8 -3.59 17.58 -4.09
CA ARG A 8 -3.96 18.29 -2.86
C ARG A 8 -5.39 17.94 -2.41
N GLN A 9 -6.35 17.95 -3.34
CA GLN A 9 -7.73 17.56 -3.03
C GLN A 9 -7.82 16.11 -2.53
N LEU A 10 -7.11 15.19 -3.17
CA LEU A 10 -7.05 13.78 -2.76
C LEU A 10 -6.45 13.60 -1.35
N LEU A 11 -5.40 14.35 -1.02
CA LEU A 11 -4.67 14.20 0.23
C LEU A 11 -5.30 14.95 1.41
N GLN A 12 -5.94 16.09 1.17
CA GLN A 12 -6.38 17.01 2.23
C GLN A 12 -7.90 17.15 2.32
N GLU A 13 -8.62 17.10 1.19
CA GLU A 13 -10.06 17.40 1.15
C GLU A 13 -10.89 16.11 1.16
N ALA A 14 -10.60 15.16 0.26
CA ALA A 14 -11.34 13.92 0.12
C ALA A 14 -11.39 13.05 1.40
N PRO A 15 -10.33 12.94 2.22
CA PRO A 15 -10.35 12.15 3.45
C PRO A 15 -11.39 12.61 4.47
N SER A 16 -11.74 13.90 4.46
CA SER A 16 -12.67 14.49 5.43
C SER A 16 -14.11 13.98 5.28
N ALA A 17 -14.55 13.65 4.06
CA ALA A 17 -15.93 13.25 3.78
C ALA A 17 -16.35 11.95 4.48
N TYR A 18 -15.42 10.98 4.54
CA TYR A 18 -15.69 9.64 5.08
C TYR A 18 -14.71 9.23 6.18
N ARG A 19 -13.84 10.13 6.66
CA ARG A 19 -12.75 9.82 7.60
C ARG A 19 -11.86 8.68 7.09
N THR A 20 -11.49 8.76 5.82
CA THR A 20 -10.62 7.80 5.15
C THR A 20 -9.15 8.20 5.27
N GLN A 21 -8.25 7.33 4.83
CA GLN A 21 -6.88 7.64 4.46
C GLN A 21 -6.74 7.61 2.94
N VAL A 22 -5.61 8.12 2.42
CA VAL A 22 -5.31 8.09 0.97
C VAL A 22 -5.36 6.66 0.41
N ASN A 23 -4.84 5.69 1.17
CA ASN A 23 -4.86 4.28 0.78
C ASN A 23 -6.29 3.74 0.56
N ASP A 24 -7.25 4.14 1.40
CA ASP A 24 -8.64 3.69 1.24
C ASP A 24 -9.20 4.15 -0.12
N LEU A 25 -8.90 5.39 -0.52
CA LEU A 25 -9.39 5.97 -1.77
C LEU A 25 -8.70 5.34 -2.99
N LEU A 26 -7.38 5.18 -2.94
CA LEU A 26 -6.61 4.55 -4.02
C LEU A 26 -7.00 3.08 -4.21
N LEU A 27 -7.14 2.33 -3.11
CA LEU A 27 -7.56 0.93 -3.16
C LEU A 27 -9.01 0.78 -3.58
N THR A 28 -9.90 1.71 -3.20
CA THR A 28 -11.27 1.72 -3.72
C THR A 28 -11.27 1.91 -5.24
N ALA A 29 -10.51 2.88 -5.75
CA ALA A 29 -10.42 3.11 -7.19
C ALA A 29 -9.86 1.87 -7.92
N LEU A 30 -8.78 1.28 -7.41
CA LEU A 30 -8.16 0.09 -7.96
C LEU A 30 -9.10 -1.11 -7.98
N ALA A 31 -9.70 -1.44 -6.83
CA ALA A 31 -10.63 -2.56 -6.71
C ALA A 31 -11.82 -2.41 -7.66
N ARG A 32 -12.39 -1.21 -7.77
CA ARG A 32 -13.52 -0.95 -8.69
C ARG A 32 -13.14 -1.10 -10.16
N VAL A 33 -11.95 -0.62 -10.55
CA VAL A 33 -11.48 -0.76 -11.94
C VAL A 33 -11.26 -2.22 -12.30
N ILE A 34 -10.61 -2.99 -11.43
CA ILE A 34 -10.30 -4.40 -11.67
C ILE A 34 -11.57 -5.26 -11.60
N ALA A 35 -12.46 -5.03 -10.63
CA ALA A 35 -13.76 -5.70 -10.53
C ALA A 35 -14.59 -5.50 -11.82
N ARG A 36 -14.72 -4.25 -12.28
CA ARG A 36 -15.43 -3.95 -13.53
C ARG A 36 -14.78 -4.60 -14.75
N TRP A 37 -13.45 -4.65 -14.80
CA TRP A 37 -12.72 -5.23 -15.93
C TRP A 37 -12.83 -6.76 -15.97
N THR A 38 -12.83 -7.42 -14.81
CA THR A 38 -12.95 -8.88 -14.69
C THR A 38 -14.39 -9.38 -14.69
N GLY A 39 -15.36 -8.52 -14.37
CA GLY A 39 -16.74 -8.91 -14.11
C GLY A 39 -16.99 -9.49 -12.72
N GLU A 40 -15.98 -9.45 -11.84
CA GLU A 40 -16.08 -9.94 -10.46
C GLU A 40 -16.59 -8.85 -9.50
N SER A 41 -17.13 -9.25 -8.35
CA SER A 41 -17.57 -8.34 -7.29
C SER A 41 -16.48 -8.01 -6.25
N SER A 42 -15.33 -8.67 -6.34
CA SER A 42 -14.22 -8.49 -5.40
C SER A 42 -12.87 -8.71 -6.07
N VAL A 43 -11.82 -8.15 -5.46
CA VAL A 43 -10.44 -8.24 -5.97
C VAL A 43 -9.52 -8.65 -4.84
N LEU A 44 -8.63 -9.61 -5.10
CA LEU A 44 -7.59 -10.01 -4.16
C LEU A 44 -6.29 -9.27 -4.47
N VAL A 45 -5.87 -8.40 -3.55
CA VAL A 45 -4.71 -7.50 -3.71
C VAL A 45 -3.65 -7.87 -2.68
N GLN A 46 -2.39 -7.94 -3.08
CA GLN A 46 -1.26 -7.97 -2.16
C GLN A 46 -0.96 -6.53 -1.74
N LEU A 47 -1.05 -6.25 -0.44
CA LEU A 47 -0.69 -4.96 0.12
C LEU A 47 0.71 -5.03 0.73
N GLU A 48 1.47 -3.96 0.52
CA GLU A 48 2.75 -3.74 1.18
C GLU A 48 2.59 -2.76 2.35
N GLY A 49 3.10 -3.13 3.52
CA GLY A 49 3.21 -2.28 4.69
C GLY A 49 4.66 -2.02 5.06
N HIS A 50 4.92 -0.99 5.88
CA HIS A 50 6.27 -0.71 6.36
C HIS A 50 6.79 -1.76 7.36
N GLY A 51 5.89 -2.53 7.97
CA GLY A 51 6.18 -3.63 8.91
C GLY A 51 6.92 -3.21 10.18
N ARG A 52 6.64 -1.98 10.63
CA ARG A 52 7.16 -1.39 11.88
C ARG A 52 6.00 -1.10 12.82
N GLU A 53 5.17 -2.12 13.05
CA GLU A 53 4.04 -2.01 13.97
C GLU A 53 4.52 -2.10 15.42
N GLU A 54 3.88 -1.37 16.32
CA GLU A 54 4.17 -1.38 17.76
C GLU A 54 3.60 -2.64 18.44
N LEU A 55 4.17 -3.80 18.10
CA LEU A 55 3.71 -5.10 18.63
C LEU A 55 4.21 -5.40 20.05
N PHE A 56 5.33 -4.81 20.45
CA PHE A 56 6.01 -5.10 21.71
C PHE A 56 6.42 -3.79 22.38
N GLU A 57 6.13 -3.65 23.67
CA GLU A 57 6.40 -2.42 24.43
C GLU A 57 7.90 -2.05 24.45
N ASP A 58 8.78 -3.05 24.36
CA ASP A 58 10.25 -2.86 24.47
C ASP A 58 10.98 -2.77 23.12
N THR A 59 10.27 -2.62 22.00
CA THR A 59 10.87 -2.61 20.66
C THR A 59 10.69 -1.28 19.94
N ASP A 60 11.77 -0.50 19.82
CA ASP A 60 11.81 0.70 19.00
C ASP A 60 12.54 0.43 17.66
N LEU A 61 11.79 0.51 16.57
CA LEU A 61 12.32 0.36 15.22
C LEU A 61 12.50 1.70 14.48
N VAL A 62 12.20 2.87 15.07
CA VAL A 62 12.12 4.14 14.34
C VAL A 62 13.40 4.48 13.58
N ARG A 63 14.57 4.13 14.13
CA ARG A 63 15.89 4.41 13.53
C ARG A 63 16.67 3.18 13.06
N SER A 64 16.00 2.03 12.95
CA SER A 64 16.65 0.78 12.53
C SER A 64 16.64 0.63 11.01
N VAL A 65 17.81 0.38 10.43
CA VAL A 65 17.96 0.04 9.01
C VAL A 65 17.84 -1.46 8.84
N GLY A 66 16.99 -1.90 7.91
CA GLY A 66 16.73 -3.30 7.63
C GLY A 66 15.54 -3.45 6.69
N TRP A 67 15.28 -4.68 6.24
CA TRP A 67 14.14 -4.98 5.40
C TRP A 67 12.94 -5.40 6.27
N PHE A 68 12.07 -4.44 6.56
CA PHE A 68 10.89 -4.62 7.44
C PHE A 68 9.58 -4.80 6.67
N THR A 69 9.57 -4.66 5.34
CA THR A 69 8.35 -4.68 4.53
C THR A 69 7.47 -5.89 4.84
N SER A 70 6.22 -5.63 5.21
CA SER A 70 5.20 -6.66 5.40
C SER A 70 4.39 -6.84 4.13
N LEU A 71 4.05 -8.09 3.80
CA LEU A 71 3.22 -8.45 2.65
C LEU A 71 2.04 -9.29 3.13
N PHE A 72 0.83 -8.89 2.76
CA PHE A 72 -0.37 -9.65 3.10
C PHE A 72 -1.46 -9.49 2.03
N PRO A 73 -2.28 -10.53 1.81
CA PRO A 73 -3.42 -10.44 0.91
C PRO A 73 -4.59 -9.72 1.57
N ALA A 74 -5.25 -8.83 0.83
CA ALA A 74 -6.49 -8.18 1.19
C ALA A 74 -7.53 -8.44 0.09
N ARG A 75 -8.65 -9.07 0.45
CA ARG A 75 -9.80 -9.19 -0.43
C ARG A 75 -10.67 -7.95 -0.26
N LEU A 76 -10.85 -7.19 -1.33
CA LEU A 76 -11.62 -5.96 -1.36
C LEU A 76 -12.92 -6.21 -2.13
N ASP A 77 -14.05 -6.12 -1.44
CA ASP A 77 -15.36 -6.21 -2.06
C ASP A 77 -15.81 -4.80 -2.46
N VAL A 78 -16.35 -4.66 -3.67
CA VAL A 78 -16.82 -3.38 -4.19
C VAL A 78 -18.33 -3.36 -4.33
N GLN A 79 -18.89 -2.16 -4.35
CA GLN A 79 -20.32 -1.90 -4.53
C GLN A 79 -20.54 -1.09 -5.81
N ASP A 80 -21.76 -1.09 -6.35
CA ASP A 80 -22.07 -0.27 -7.52
C ASP A 80 -21.98 1.23 -7.21
N ASP A 81 -22.49 1.63 -6.06
CA ASP A 81 -22.38 3.01 -5.57
C ASP A 81 -20.96 3.34 -5.07
N LEU A 82 -20.50 4.55 -5.38
CA LEU A 82 -19.17 5.02 -4.99
C LEU A 82 -19.05 5.22 -3.49
N ALA A 83 -20.03 5.86 -2.85
CA ALA A 83 -19.96 6.13 -1.42
C ALA A 83 -20.02 4.81 -0.63
N ALA A 84 -20.84 3.86 -1.06
CA ALA A 84 -20.90 2.52 -0.50
C ALA A 84 -19.57 1.77 -0.66
N SER A 85 -18.95 1.81 -1.85
CA SER A 85 -17.64 1.19 -2.08
C SER A 85 -16.55 1.76 -1.20
N ILE A 86 -16.48 3.10 -1.07
CA ILE A 86 -15.48 3.75 -0.22
C ILE A 86 -15.63 3.29 1.23
N LYS A 87 -16.86 3.26 1.74
CA LYS A 87 -17.14 2.79 3.12
C LYS A 87 -16.78 1.32 3.29
N GLN A 88 -17.17 0.47 2.34
CA GLN A 88 -16.89 -0.97 2.38
C GLN A 88 -15.38 -1.24 2.44
N VAL A 89 -14.62 -0.71 1.47
CA VAL A 89 -13.18 -0.92 1.38
C VAL A 89 -12.47 -0.37 2.61
N LYS A 90 -12.85 0.83 3.07
CA LYS A 90 -12.32 1.41 4.30
C LYS A 90 -12.51 0.50 5.52
N GLU A 91 -13.72 0.00 5.74
CA GLU A 91 -13.98 -0.88 6.90
C GLU A 91 -13.29 -2.24 6.74
N GLN A 92 -13.15 -2.76 5.51
CA GLN A 92 -12.35 -3.96 5.25
C GLN A 92 -10.87 -3.76 5.61
N LEU A 93 -10.27 -2.63 5.22
CA LEU A 93 -8.89 -2.30 5.55
C LEU A 93 -8.68 -2.06 7.04
N ARG A 94 -9.67 -1.48 7.74
CA ARG A 94 -9.65 -1.29 9.19
C ARG A 94 -9.82 -2.58 9.97
N GLY A 95 -10.54 -3.55 9.41
CA GLY A 95 -10.70 -4.88 10.00
C GLY A 95 -9.42 -5.72 9.96
N ILE A 96 -8.35 -5.26 9.30
CA ILE A 96 -7.08 -5.96 9.24
C ILE A 96 -6.28 -5.67 10.52
N PRO A 97 -6.03 -6.69 11.36
CA PRO A 97 -5.25 -6.51 12.59
C PRO A 97 -3.80 -6.19 12.25
N ASP A 98 -3.19 -5.28 13.03
CA ASP A 98 -1.76 -4.96 13.00
C ASP A 98 -1.19 -4.80 11.59
N LYS A 99 -1.95 -4.12 10.72
CA LYS A 99 -1.59 -3.88 9.31
C LYS A 99 -1.14 -5.15 8.57
N GLY A 100 -1.74 -6.29 8.91
CA GLY A 100 -1.51 -7.57 8.25
C GLY A 100 -0.18 -8.24 8.58
N LEU A 101 0.59 -7.72 9.55
CA LEU A 101 1.91 -8.24 9.94
C LEU A 101 1.84 -9.73 10.34
N GLY A 102 0.76 -10.15 11.02
CA GLY A 102 0.55 -11.53 11.42
C GLY A 102 0.45 -12.54 10.27
N TYR A 103 0.06 -12.12 9.06
CA TYR A 103 -0.10 -13.03 7.92
C TYR A 103 1.22 -13.69 7.53
N ALA A 104 2.26 -12.89 7.30
CA ALA A 104 3.57 -13.40 6.90
C ALA A 104 4.18 -14.27 8.01
N THR A 105 4.04 -13.84 9.26
CA THR A 105 4.49 -14.61 10.43
C THR A 105 3.83 -15.99 10.47
N LEU A 106 2.50 -16.09 10.34
CA LEU A 106 1.80 -17.38 10.32
C LEU A 106 2.13 -18.21 9.08
N ARG A 107 2.22 -17.57 7.90
CA ARG A 107 2.45 -18.23 6.61
C ARG A 107 3.83 -18.85 6.49
N TYR A 108 4.85 -18.26 7.11
CA TYR A 108 6.25 -18.68 6.97
C TYR A 108 6.86 -19.22 8.27
N LEU A 109 6.47 -18.67 9.43
CA LEU A 109 7.05 -18.98 10.73
C LEU A 109 6.07 -19.66 11.71
N GLY A 110 4.81 -19.83 11.32
CA GLY A 110 3.78 -20.51 12.12
C GLY A 110 4.00 -22.02 12.23
N ASP A 111 3.13 -22.68 12.99
CA ASP A 111 3.10 -24.14 13.08
C ASP A 111 2.69 -24.79 11.73
N GLU A 112 2.88 -26.11 11.64
CA GLU A 112 2.62 -26.84 10.39
C GLU A 112 1.18 -26.68 9.89
N ALA A 113 0.21 -26.67 10.83
CA ALA A 113 -1.20 -26.50 10.50
C ALA A 113 -1.48 -25.12 9.90
N SER A 114 -0.95 -24.05 10.50
CA SER A 114 -1.11 -22.68 10.01
C SER A 114 -0.45 -22.48 8.65
N ARG A 115 0.77 -23.01 8.47
CA ARG A 115 1.49 -22.92 7.19
C ARG A 115 0.75 -23.67 6.09
N ALA A 116 0.27 -24.88 6.36
CA ALA A 116 -0.50 -25.67 5.39
C ALA A 116 -1.82 -24.98 5.03
N ALA A 117 -2.55 -24.46 6.02
CA ALA A 117 -3.81 -23.74 5.79
C ALA A 117 -3.61 -22.49 4.91
N LEU A 118 -2.60 -21.67 5.21
CA LEU A 118 -2.34 -20.43 4.47
C LEU A 118 -1.68 -20.68 3.10
N ALA A 119 -0.90 -21.75 2.94
CA ALA A 119 -0.31 -22.12 1.66
C ALA A 119 -1.36 -22.57 0.62
N GLY A 120 -2.48 -23.13 1.08
CA GLY A 120 -3.60 -23.55 0.23
C GLY A 120 -4.53 -22.43 -0.23
N LEU A 121 -4.35 -21.20 0.27
CA LEU A 121 -5.20 -20.06 -0.10
C LEU A 121 -4.85 -19.51 -1.49
N ALA A 122 -5.83 -18.85 -2.11
CA ALA A 122 -5.61 -18.12 -3.35
C ALA A 122 -4.54 -17.04 -3.17
N GLN A 123 -3.65 -16.91 -4.15
CA GLN A 123 -2.60 -15.90 -4.14
C GLN A 123 -3.00 -14.67 -4.98
N PRO A 124 -2.80 -13.45 -4.46
CA PRO A 124 -3.05 -12.22 -5.21
C PRO A 124 -2.13 -12.12 -6.44
N ARG A 125 -2.70 -11.75 -7.58
CA ARG A 125 -1.97 -11.47 -8.83
C ARG A 125 -1.64 -9.98 -9.02
N LEU A 126 -2.04 -9.16 -8.06
CA LEU A 126 -1.91 -7.71 -8.10
C LEU A 126 -1.26 -7.26 -6.80
N THR A 127 -0.18 -6.50 -6.91
CA THR A 127 0.49 -5.85 -5.77
C THR A 127 0.25 -4.35 -5.81
N PHE A 128 -0.12 -3.78 -4.67
CA PHE A 128 -0.27 -2.34 -4.49
C PHE A 128 0.59 -1.86 -3.32
N ASN A 129 1.44 -0.87 -3.59
CA ASN A 129 2.26 -0.20 -2.60
C ASN A 129 2.09 1.32 -2.74
N TYR A 130 1.88 2.01 -1.62
CA TYR A 130 1.88 3.47 -1.55
C TYR A 130 3.03 3.94 -0.66
N LEU A 131 4.05 4.52 -1.28
CA LEU A 131 5.30 4.94 -0.66
C LEU A 131 5.17 6.21 0.20
N GLY A 132 4.02 6.90 0.15
CA GLY A 132 3.80 8.13 0.89
C GLY A 132 4.19 9.40 0.13
N GLN A 133 4.35 10.48 0.89
CA GLN A 133 4.72 11.80 0.40
C GLN A 133 6.20 12.06 0.70
N PHE A 134 7.00 12.28 -0.33
CA PHE A 134 8.44 12.52 -0.19
C PHE A 134 8.77 13.98 0.11
N ASP A 135 7.87 14.91 -0.22
CA ASP A 135 8.13 16.36 -0.11
C ASP A 135 8.36 16.83 1.34
N GLY A 136 7.71 16.19 2.31
CA GLY A 136 7.86 16.54 3.73
C GLY A 136 9.24 16.22 4.31
N SER A 137 10.02 15.34 3.66
CA SER A 137 11.36 14.95 4.11
C SER A 137 12.47 15.87 3.61
N PHE A 138 12.18 16.73 2.62
CA PHE A 138 13.16 17.60 1.96
C PHE A 138 12.74 19.07 1.97
N ALA A 139 11.65 19.42 2.67
CA ALA A 139 11.21 20.80 2.79
C ALA A 139 12.38 21.69 3.24
N GLU A 140 12.56 22.81 2.54
CA GLU A 140 13.58 23.84 2.70
C GLU A 140 13.62 24.38 4.14
N GLN A 141 14.20 23.60 5.05
CA GLN A 141 14.85 24.12 6.23
C GLN A 141 16.29 24.39 5.81
N ASP A 142 16.79 25.58 6.13
CA ASP A 142 18.16 26.05 5.80
C ASP A 142 19.29 25.10 6.26
N ASP A 143 18.97 24.04 7.02
CA ASP A 143 19.87 23.01 7.55
C ASP A 143 19.70 21.61 6.91
N THR A 144 19.08 21.48 5.73
CA THR A 144 18.94 20.18 5.05
C THR A 144 20.30 19.65 4.55
N LEU A 145 20.86 18.65 5.26
CA LEU A 145 22.15 18.04 4.93
C LEU A 145 22.14 17.18 3.65
N PHE A 146 20.98 16.68 3.25
CA PHE A 146 20.82 15.82 2.08
C PHE A 146 19.64 16.28 1.24
N THR A 147 19.84 16.35 -0.07
CA THR A 147 18.79 16.63 -1.06
C THR A 147 18.77 15.51 -2.11
N PRO A 148 17.62 15.24 -2.76
CA PRO A 148 17.57 14.28 -3.85
C PRO A 148 18.51 14.70 -4.99
N SER A 149 19.38 13.79 -5.43
CA SER A 149 20.20 14.03 -6.63
C SER A 149 19.28 14.10 -7.86
N GLY A 150 19.45 15.12 -8.70
CA GLY A 150 18.78 15.22 -9.99
C GLY A 150 19.33 14.24 -11.04
N GLU A 151 20.32 13.43 -10.68
CA GLU A 151 20.97 12.47 -11.56
C GLU A 151 20.13 11.21 -11.80
N ALA A 152 20.39 10.55 -12.92
CA ALA A 152 19.75 9.28 -13.23
C ALA A 152 20.24 8.18 -12.28
N ARG A 153 19.32 7.61 -11.49
CA ARG A 153 19.58 6.47 -10.59
C ARG A 153 19.82 5.12 -11.29
N GLY A 154 19.69 5.08 -12.61
CA GLY A 154 19.68 3.82 -13.38
C GLY A 154 18.41 3.00 -13.19
N ALA A 155 18.44 1.74 -13.63
CA ALA A 155 17.35 0.80 -13.43
C ALA A 155 17.38 0.24 -12.00
N GLU A 156 16.24 0.24 -11.32
CA GLU A 156 16.13 -0.33 -9.97
C GLU A 156 16.18 -1.86 -9.95
N GLN A 157 15.91 -2.49 -11.09
CA GLN A 157 15.86 -3.93 -11.25
C GLN A 157 16.62 -4.34 -12.51
N SER A 158 17.17 -5.56 -12.49
CA SER A 158 17.74 -6.18 -13.68
C SER A 158 16.64 -6.40 -14.73
N ALA A 159 16.99 -6.28 -16.01
CA ALA A 159 16.09 -6.65 -17.11
C ALA A 159 15.72 -8.15 -17.08
N ASP A 160 16.57 -8.98 -16.47
CA ASP A 160 16.37 -10.42 -16.30
C ASP A 160 15.70 -10.77 -14.96
N ALA A 161 15.37 -9.77 -14.12
CA ALA A 161 14.71 -10.02 -12.85
C ALA A 161 13.31 -10.61 -13.10
N PRO A 162 12.92 -11.70 -12.42
CA PRO A 162 11.56 -12.21 -12.52
C PRO A 162 10.60 -11.15 -11.97
N LEU A 163 9.43 -11.03 -12.61
CA LEU A 163 8.37 -10.17 -12.09
C LEU A 163 7.93 -10.68 -10.71
N GLY A 164 7.89 -9.78 -9.73
CA GLY A 164 7.45 -10.12 -8.37
C GLY A 164 5.96 -10.47 -8.29
N ASN A 165 5.14 -9.93 -9.19
CA ASN A 165 3.73 -10.28 -9.38
C ASN A 165 3.31 -9.98 -10.82
N TRP A 166 2.07 -10.31 -11.22
CA TRP A 166 1.60 -10.09 -12.59
C TRP A 166 1.41 -8.60 -12.89
N LEU A 167 0.93 -7.85 -11.90
CA LEU A 167 0.80 -6.41 -11.95
C LEU A 167 1.22 -5.82 -10.61
N THR A 168 2.15 -4.87 -10.64
CA THR A 168 2.57 -4.10 -9.47
C THR A 168 2.32 -2.63 -9.73
N ILE A 169 1.63 -1.98 -8.80
CA ILE A 169 1.31 -0.55 -8.85
C ILE A 169 1.95 0.14 -7.66
N ASN A 170 2.79 1.13 -7.92
CA ASN A 170 3.55 1.85 -6.90
C ASN A 170 3.15 3.32 -6.90
N GLY A 171 2.41 3.74 -5.87
CA GLY A 171 2.01 5.12 -5.68
C GLY A 171 3.05 5.94 -4.91
N ARG A 172 3.33 7.16 -5.35
CA ARG A 172 4.10 8.16 -4.57
C ARG A 172 3.67 9.57 -4.88
N VAL A 173 3.86 10.47 -3.92
CA VAL A 173 3.70 11.92 -4.10
C VAL A 173 5.07 12.59 -4.03
N TYR A 174 5.39 13.36 -5.07
CA TYR A 174 6.61 14.18 -5.16
C TYR A 174 6.32 15.45 -5.95
N GLY A 175 6.83 16.59 -5.50
CA GLY A 175 6.51 17.91 -6.06
C GLY A 175 5.01 18.23 -5.97
N GLY A 176 4.32 17.71 -4.96
CA GLY A 176 2.88 17.84 -4.80
C GLY A 176 2.04 17.02 -5.79
N GLU A 177 2.64 16.15 -6.61
CA GLU A 177 1.94 15.37 -7.64
C GLU A 177 1.95 13.86 -7.35
N LEU A 178 0.79 13.21 -7.47
CA LEU A 178 0.68 11.76 -7.38
C LEU A 178 1.08 11.09 -8.71
N SER A 179 1.95 10.09 -8.60
CA SER A 179 2.27 9.12 -9.65
C SER A 179 1.97 7.69 -9.18
N LEU A 180 1.57 6.82 -10.11
CA LEU A 180 1.29 5.38 -9.93
C LEU A 180 2.10 4.58 -10.93
#